data_AF-A0A7S1PEV6-F1
#
_entry.id   AF-A0A7S1PEV6-F1
#
_cell.length_a   1.000
_cell.length_b   1.000
_cell.length_c   1.000
_cell.angle_alpha   90.00
_cell.angle_beta   90.00
_cell.angle_gamma   90.00
#
_symmetry.space_group_name_H-M   'P 1'
#
loop_
_entity.id
_entity.type
_entity.pdbx_description
1 polymer ?
#
loop_
_entity_poly.entity_id
_entity_poly.type
_entity_poly.pdbx_seq_one_letter_code
_entity_poly.pdbx_strand_id
1 'polypeptide(L)'
;EDSIRGPRQPAFPGRRRKWRLPALERVQTEWTALGGELGDMVGASRRLKELQVHSNPDSMANTLRRLPAAEARQPGPLSQLEDVGTLTFVTMGADIGFDGWREGLGRLQTVLVDRGCRSIKRFKAKFEMEPIDRRIFPTLSAIETFTRTVCVKPDIPVDIGITLSEEHLH
;
A
#
# COMPACT_ATOMS: atom_id res chain seq x y z
N GLU A 1 -16.83 27.45 -26.86
CA GLU A 1 -16.60 26.97 -25.48
C GLU A 1 -16.27 25.49 -25.54
N ASP A 2 -14.98 25.17 -25.65
CA ASP A 2 -14.50 23.79 -25.66
C ASP A 2 -14.35 23.29 -24.22
N SER A 3 -15.34 22.51 -23.77
CA SER A 3 -15.31 21.84 -22.47
C SER A 3 -14.38 20.63 -22.56
N ILE A 4 -13.15 20.80 -22.07
CA ILE A 4 -12.14 19.74 -21.95
C ILE A 4 -12.69 18.65 -21.02
N ARG A 5 -13.12 17.54 -21.61
CA ARG A 5 -13.43 16.31 -20.88
C ARG A 5 -12.14 15.81 -20.24
N GLY A 6 -12.08 15.86 -18.92
CA GLY A 6 -11.04 15.18 -18.13
C GLY A 6 -10.96 13.69 -18.50
N PRO A 7 -9.82 13.03 -18.18
CA PRO A 7 -9.56 11.67 -18.59
C PRO A 7 -10.68 10.74 -18.11
N ARG A 8 -11.33 10.07 -19.08
CA ARG A 8 -12.37 9.07 -18.81
C ARG A 8 -11.77 7.99 -17.93
N GLN A 9 -12.21 7.92 -16.68
CA GLN A 9 -11.95 6.77 -15.82
C GLN A 9 -12.36 5.49 -16.58
N PRO A 10 -11.47 4.50 -16.73
CA PRO A 10 -11.84 3.25 -17.35
C PRO A 10 -12.98 2.63 -16.54
N ALA A 11 -14.10 2.37 -17.23
CA ALA A 11 -15.24 1.71 -16.62
C ALA A 11 -14.83 0.27 -16.29
N PHE A 12 -14.61 -0.01 -15.00
CA PHE A 12 -14.29 -1.36 -14.55
C PHE A 12 -15.54 -2.25 -14.63
N PRO A 13 -15.53 -3.32 -15.43
CA PRO A 13 -16.69 -4.20 -15.59
C PRO A 13 -16.89 -5.03 -14.32
N GLY A 14 -17.72 -4.55 -13.37
CA GLY A 14 -18.11 -5.36 -12.21
C GLY A 14 -18.57 -4.62 -10.96
N ARG A 15 -18.67 -3.29 -10.97
CA ARG A 15 -19.06 -2.41 -9.84
C ARG A 15 -20.34 -2.79 -9.05
N ARG A 16 -21.13 -3.78 -9.50
CA ARG A 16 -22.37 -4.25 -8.85
C ARG A 16 -22.57 -5.77 -8.81
N ARG A 17 -21.62 -6.57 -9.29
CA ARG A 17 -21.69 -8.03 -9.18
C ARG A 17 -20.66 -8.44 -8.13
N LYS A 18 -21.09 -9.19 -7.10
CA LYS A 18 -20.17 -9.82 -6.16
C LYS A 18 -19.13 -10.58 -6.99
N TRP A 19 -17.90 -10.06 -7.05
CA TRP A 19 -16.83 -10.62 -7.84
C TRP A 19 -16.58 -12.05 -7.34
N ARG A 20 -17.04 -13.06 -8.09
CA ARG A 20 -16.64 -14.46 -7.87
C ARG A 20 -15.31 -14.67 -8.57
N LEU A 21 -14.25 -14.13 -7.98
CA LEU A 21 -12.90 -14.29 -8.50
C LEU A 21 -12.36 -15.66 -8.05
N PRO A 22 -11.68 -16.42 -8.93
CA PRO A 22 -10.83 -17.52 -8.48
C PRO A 22 -9.80 -16.96 -7.50
N ALA A 23 -9.25 -17.79 -6.61
CA ALA A 23 -8.30 -17.32 -5.60
C ALA A 23 -7.07 -16.67 -6.27
N LEU A 24 -7.07 -15.34 -6.34
CA LEU A 24 -6.02 -14.55 -6.99
C LEU A 24 -4.78 -14.55 -6.11
N GLU A 25 -3.65 -14.96 -6.66
CA GLU A 25 -2.37 -14.89 -5.95
C GLU A 25 -1.72 -13.51 -6.03
N ARG A 26 -2.02 -12.75 -7.09
CA ARG A 26 -1.40 -11.46 -7.37
C ARG A 26 -2.40 -10.47 -7.93
N VAL A 27 -2.35 -9.24 -7.42
CA VAL A 27 -3.06 -8.07 -7.96
C VAL A 27 -2.01 -7.03 -8.34
N GLN A 28 -2.05 -6.57 -9.59
CA GLN A 28 -1.14 -5.55 -10.11
C GLN A 28 -1.98 -4.45 -10.75
N THR A 29 -1.72 -3.19 -10.39
CA THR A 29 -2.42 -2.04 -10.97
C THR A 29 -1.45 -0.90 -11.21
N GLU A 30 -1.52 -0.29 -12.40
CA GLU A 30 -0.70 0.89 -12.74
C GLU A 30 -1.24 2.20 -12.15
N TRP A 31 -2.46 2.18 -11.59
CA TRP A 31 -3.08 3.34 -10.96
C TRP A 31 -3.01 3.23 -9.43
N THR A 32 -2.92 4.36 -8.72
CA THR A 32 -3.21 4.48 -7.27
C THR A 32 -4.69 4.19 -7.05
N ALA A 33 -5.11 2.92 -7.13
CA ALA A 33 -6.52 2.54 -7.13
C ALA A 33 -7.20 3.19 -5.92
N LEU A 34 -8.25 3.99 -6.19
CA LEU A 34 -9.12 4.54 -5.17
C LEU A 34 -9.57 3.37 -4.30
N GLY A 35 -9.34 3.45 -2.99
CA GLY A 35 -9.31 2.28 -2.09
C GLY A 35 -10.61 1.48 -1.95
N GLY A 36 -11.65 1.78 -2.71
CA GLY A 36 -12.86 0.96 -2.81
C GLY A 36 -12.65 -0.29 -3.65
N GLU A 37 -12.27 -0.12 -4.91
CA GLU A 37 -12.20 -1.22 -5.88
C GLU A 37 -11.11 -2.25 -5.54
N LEU A 38 -9.96 -1.79 -5.06
CA LEU A 38 -8.88 -2.67 -4.62
C LEU A 38 -9.29 -3.50 -3.39
N GLY A 39 -10.05 -2.90 -2.46
CA GLY A 39 -10.53 -3.59 -1.27
C GLY A 39 -11.49 -4.74 -1.61
N ASP A 40 -12.40 -4.51 -2.56
CA ASP A 40 -13.35 -5.54 -3.02
C ASP A 40 -12.64 -6.69 -3.73
N MET A 41 -11.61 -6.40 -4.55
CA MET A 41 -10.79 -7.43 -5.20
C MET A 41 -9.99 -8.27 -4.20
N VAL A 42 -9.36 -7.61 -3.23
CA VAL A 42 -8.60 -8.30 -2.17
C VAL A 42 -9.54 -9.14 -1.32
N GLY A 43 -10.72 -8.63 -0.97
CA GLY A 43 -11.72 -9.35 -0.18
C GLY A 43 -12.31 -10.57 -0.88
N ALA A 44 -12.32 -10.57 -2.21
CA ALA A 44 -12.75 -11.71 -3.01
C ALA A 44 -11.68 -12.82 -3.12
N SER A 45 -10.41 -12.52 -2.83
CA SER A 45 -9.32 -13.51 -2.91
C SER A 45 -8.97 -14.12 -1.56
N ARG A 46 -8.86 -15.45 -1.50
CA ARG A 46 -8.41 -16.20 -0.31
C ARG A 46 -6.93 -16.61 -0.34
N ARG A 47 -6.19 -16.31 -1.42
CA ARG A 47 -4.79 -16.73 -1.59
C ARG A 47 -3.88 -15.59 -2.04
N LEU A 48 -4.23 -14.36 -1.68
CA LEU A 48 -3.46 -13.21 -2.11
C LEU A 48 -2.07 -13.21 -1.48
N LYS A 49 -1.05 -13.20 -2.33
CA LYS A 49 0.36 -13.16 -1.96
C LYS A 49 1.01 -11.82 -2.31
N GLU A 50 0.62 -11.20 -3.42
CA GLU A 50 1.28 -9.98 -3.90
C GLU A 50 0.29 -8.87 -4.28
N LEU A 51 0.49 -7.69 -3.69
CA LEU A 51 -0.17 -6.43 -4.04
C LEU A 51 0.83 -5.52 -4.75
N GLN A 52 0.94 -5.61 -6.07
CA GLN A 52 1.84 -4.76 -6.84
C GLN A 52 1.16 -3.46 -7.23
N VAL A 53 0.98 -2.61 -6.23
CA VAL A 53 0.32 -1.31 -6.35
C VAL A 53 1.27 -0.23 -5.82
N HIS A 54 1.26 0.92 -6.48
CA HIS A 54 1.86 2.15 -5.95
C HIS A 54 0.81 2.90 -5.15
N SER A 55 1.05 3.11 -3.86
CA SER A 55 0.12 3.85 -3.00
C SER A 55 0.82 4.43 -1.80
N ASN A 56 0.27 5.50 -1.23
CA ASN A 56 0.72 5.93 0.08
C ASN A 56 0.26 4.94 1.17
N PRO A 57 0.95 4.88 2.32
CA PRO A 57 0.62 3.95 3.40
C PRO A 57 -0.82 4.09 3.94
N ASP A 58 -1.35 5.31 4.04
CA ASP A 58 -2.70 5.57 4.53
C ASP A 58 -3.78 5.05 3.57
N SER A 59 -3.62 5.30 2.27
CA SER A 59 -4.51 4.76 1.23
C SER A 59 -4.51 3.23 1.23
N MET A 60 -3.33 2.62 1.39
CA MET A 60 -3.23 1.17 1.51
C MET A 60 -3.95 0.69 2.78
N ALA A 61 -3.73 1.35 3.92
CA ALA A 61 -4.40 1.00 5.18
C ALA A 61 -5.93 1.09 5.04
N ASN A 62 -6.44 2.16 4.43
CA ASN A 62 -7.87 2.37 4.22
C ASN A 62 -8.48 1.33 3.28
N THR A 63 -7.75 0.92 2.24
CA THR A 63 -8.15 -0.17 1.36
C THR A 63 -8.25 -1.49 2.13
N LEU A 64 -7.17 -1.85 2.82
CA LEU A 64 -7.07 -3.13 3.50
C LEU A 64 -8.01 -3.20 4.69
N ARG A 65 -8.38 -2.08 5.33
CA ARG A 65 -9.35 -2.01 6.44
C ARG A 65 -10.75 -2.51 6.05
N ARG A 66 -11.10 -2.54 4.76
CA ARG A 66 -12.40 -3.05 4.29
C ARG A 66 -12.57 -4.57 4.40
N LEU A 67 -11.46 -5.30 4.51
CA LEU A 67 -11.48 -6.76 4.69
C LEU A 67 -12.07 -7.15 6.07
N PRO A 68 -12.48 -8.41 6.28
CA PRO A 68 -12.81 -8.88 7.63
C PRO A 68 -11.54 -8.98 8.50
N ALA A 69 -11.66 -8.67 9.79
CA ALA A 69 -10.60 -8.94 10.76
C ALA A 69 -10.32 -10.45 10.85
N ALA A 70 -9.08 -10.81 11.19
CA ALA A 70 -8.73 -12.19 11.48
C ALA A 70 -9.35 -12.60 12.83
N GLU A 71 -10.14 -13.67 12.82
CA GLU A 71 -10.59 -14.29 14.08
C GLU A 71 -9.40 -15.01 14.74
N ALA A 72 -9.37 -15.06 16.07
CA ALA A 72 -8.22 -15.49 16.89
C ALA A 72 -7.72 -16.94 16.68
N ARG A 73 -8.27 -17.69 15.71
CA ARG A 73 -7.95 -19.09 15.41
C ARG A 73 -7.96 -19.44 13.92
N GLN A 74 -8.18 -18.46 13.04
CA GLN A 74 -8.22 -18.68 11.59
C GLN A 74 -7.12 -17.86 10.92
N PRO A 75 -6.48 -18.40 9.86
CA PRO A 75 -5.60 -17.60 9.03
C PRO A 75 -6.39 -16.41 8.49
N GLY A 76 -5.98 -15.19 8.86
CA GLY A 76 -6.64 -13.98 8.40
C GLY A 76 -6.58 -13.83 6.88
N PRO A 77 -7.39 -12.95 6.29
CA PRO A 77 -7.47 -12.79 4.83
C PRO A 77 -6.12 -12.40 4.19
N LEU A 78 -5.20 -11.82 4.96
CA LEU A 78 -3.86 -11.42 4.51
C LEU A 78 -2.75 -12.31 5.07
N SER A 79 -3.08 -13.48 5.62
CA SER A 79 -2.11 -14.41 6.21
C SER A 79 -1.06 -14.94 5.23
N GLN A 80 -1.35 -14.91 3.93
CA GLN A 80 -0.43 -15.32 2.86
C GLN A 80 0.22 -14.14 2.13
N LEU A 81 -0.04 -12.91 2.56
CA LEU A 81 0.48 -11.72 1.88
C LEU A 81 1.98 -11.61 2.10
N GLU A 82 2.74 -11.62 1.01
CA GLU A 82 4.19 -11.58 0.98
C GLU A 82 4.73 -10.21 0.52
N ASP A 83 3.92 -9.44 -0.20
CA ASP A 83 4.29 -8.14 -0.76
C ASP A 83 3.11 -7.17 -0.75
N VAL A 84 3.28 -6.00 -0.14
CA VAL A 84 2.28 -4.91 -0.08
C VAL A 84 2.41 -3.91 -1.24
N GLY A 85 3.44 -4.04 -2.07
CA GLY A 85 3.72 -3.13 -3.16
C GLY A 85 4.70 -2.03 -2.77
N THR A 86 4.65 -0.93 -3.53
CA THR A 86 5.57 0.21 -3.33
C THR A 86 4.84 1.33 -2.61
N LEU A 87 5.30 1.66 -1.41
CA LEU A 87 4.74 2.75 -0.61
C LEU A 87 5.35 4.10 -1.00
N THR A 88 4.51 5.05 -1.42
CA THR A 88 4.93 6.35 -1.98
C THR A 88 4.52 7.54 -1.11
N PHE A 89 5.17 8.70 -1.31
CA PHE A 89 4.83 9.97 -0.63
C PHE A 89 3.69 10.74 -1.31
N VAL A 90 3.37 10.37 -2.54
CA VAL A 90 2.37 11.08 -3.34
C VAL A 90 0.98 10.48 -3.13
N THR A 91 0.00 11.37 -2.93
CA THR A 91 -1.43 11.05 -2.97
C THR A 91 -2.15 12.04 -3.85
N MET A 92 -2.74 11.59 -4.97
CA MET A 92 -3.57 12.45 -5.83
C MET A 92 -2.93 13.81 -6.16
N GLY A 93 -1.62 13.86 -6.37
CA GLY A 93 -0.89 15.09 -6.71
C GLY A 93 -0.47 15.97 -5.53
N ALA A 94 -0.60 15.52 -4.29
CA ALA A 94 -0.07 16.20 -3.10
C ALA A 94 0.94 15.33 -2.34
N ASP A 95 2.04 15.93 -1.90
CA ASP A 95 3.01 15.34 -0.97
C ASP A 95 2.40 15.33 0.44
N ILE A 96 2.43 14.17 1.11
CA ILE A 96 1.93 14.00 2.47
C ILE A 96 2.99 14.30 3.54
N GLY A 97 4.24 14.51 3.14
CA GLY A 97 5.38 14.73 4.02
C GLY A 97 5.75 13.53 4.89
N PHE A 98 6.88 13.63 5.60
CA PHE A 98 7.38 12.55 6.44
C PHE A 98 6.43 12.17 7.58
N ASP A 99 5.79 13.13 8.22
CA ASP A 99 4.91 12.86 9.37
C ASP A 99 3.65 12.11 8.93
N GLY A 100 2.98 12.57 7.89
CA GLY A 100 1.80 11.90 7.34
C GLY A 100 2.12 10.50 6.84
N TRP A 101 3.28 10.31 6.20
CA TRP A 101 3.71 9.00 5.75
C TRP A 101 3.97 8.04 6.92
N ARG A 102 4.66 8.49 7.99
CA ARG A 102 4.94 7.68 9.18
C ARG A 102 3.66 7.27 9.91
N GLU A 103 2.73 8.21 10.08
CA GLU A 103 1.44 7.89 10.70
C GLU A 103 0.63 6.91 9.85
N GLY A 104 0.62 7.09 8.54
CA GLY A 104 0.00 6.17 7.60
C GLY A 104 0.61 4.77 7.68
N LEU A 105 1.93 4.68 7.82
CA LEU A 105 2.64 3.40 7.97
C LEU A 105 2.24 2.71 9.27
N GLY A 106 2.12 3.45 10.38
CA GLY A 106 1.62 2.92 11.64
C GLY A 106 0.19 2.38 11.51
N ARG A 107 -0.70 3.09 10.82
CA ARG A 107 -2.08 2.62 10.54
C ARG A 107 -2.08 1.37 9.66
N LEU A 108 -1.23 1.32 8.64
CA LEU A 108 -1.06 0.16 7.78
C LEU A 108 -0.57 -1.06 8.56
N GLN A 109 0.41 -0.87 9.45
CA GLN A 109 0.91 -1.92 10.33
C GLN A 109 -0.22 -2.56 11.12
N THR A 110 -1.02 -1.74 11.82
CA THR A 110 -2.16 -2.21 12.63
C THR A 110 -3.16 -2.97 11.78
N VAL A 111 -3.52 -2.45 10.61
CA VAL A 111 -4.46 -3.16 9.71
C VAL A 111 -3.87 -4.50 9.26
N LEU A 112 -2.61 -4.55 8.84
CA LEU A 112 -1.97 -5.81 8.43
C LEU A 112 -1.98 -6.84 9.57
N VAL A 113 -1.66 -6.42 10.79
CA VAL A 113 -1.72 -7.25 11.99
C VAL A 113 -3.14 -7.79 12.22
N ASP A 114 -4.12 -6.91 12.24
CA ASP A 114 -5.53 -7.25 12.48
C ASP A 114 -6.10 -8.17 11.39
N ARG A 115 -5.52 -8.14 10.19
CA ARG A 115 -5.87 -9.05 9.07
C ARG A 115 -5.02 -10.31 9.00
N GLY A 116 -4.23 -10.57 10.04
CA GLY A 116 -3.44 -11.78 10.19
C GLY A 116 -2.17 -11.82 9.34
N CYS A 117 -1.70 -10.69 8.84
CA CYS A 117 -0.48 -10.60 8.04
C CYS A 117 0.77 -10.58 8.93
N ARG A 118 1.61 -11.59 8.75
CA ARG A 118 2.95 -11.76 9.35
C ARG A 118 3.94 -12.35 8.34
N SER A 119 3.57 -12.34 7.06
CA SER A 119 4.21 -13.11 6.00
C SER A 119 4.93 -12.26 4.96
N ILE A 120 5.08 -10.95 5.22
CA ILE A 120 5.77 -10.03 4.31
C ILE A 120 7.23 -10.46 4.15
N LYS A 121 7.67 -10.59 2.90
CA LYS A 121 9.03 -11.02 2.52
C LYS A 121 9.87 -9.90 1.94
N ARG A 122 9.26 -8.78 1.57
CA ARG A 122 9.96 -7.60 1.03
C ARG A 122 9.20 -6.32 1.38
N PHE A 123 9.93 -5.24 1.54
CA PHE A 123 9.37 -3.91 1.73
C PHE A 123 9.96 -2.96 0.69
N LYS A 124 9.10 -2.17 0.03
CA LYS A 124 9.51 -1.17 -0.95
C LYS A 124 8.92 0.19 -0.60
N ALA A 125 9.76 1.20 -0.50
CA ALA A 125 9.34 2.58 -0.35
C ALA A 125 9.99 3.45 -1.44
N LYS A 126 9.22 4.37 -1.99
CA LYS A 126 9.72 5.37 -2.93
C LYS A 126 9.40 6.78 -2.42
N PHE A 127 10.45 7.56 -2.26
CA PHE A 127 10.44 8.93 -1.79
C PHE A 127 10.66 9.84 -3.01
N GLU A 128 9.64 10.58 -3.41
CA GLU A 128 9.73 11.60 -4.46
C GLU A 128 9.70 12.95 -3.74
N MET A 129 10.85 13.60 -3.54
CA MET A 129 10.99 14.65 -2.53
C MET A 129 11.97 15.78 -2.90
N GLU A 130 11.76 16.91 -2.23
CA GLU A 130 12.76 17.94 -1.87
C GLU A 130 13.93 17.35 -1.04
N PRO A 131 15.07 18.06 -0.85
CA PRO A 131 16.30 17.48 -0.31
C PRO A 131 16.08 16.70 1.00
N ILE A 132 16.70 15.51 1.05
CA ILE A 132 16.71 14.64 2.23
C ILE A 132 17.22 15.43 3.43
N ASP A 133 16.39 15.54 4.46
CA ASP A 133 16.80 16.16 5.71
C ASP A 133 16.66 15.19 6.90
N ARG A 134 16.94 15.71 8.11
CA ARG A 134 16.89 14.94 9.36
C ARG A 134 15.57 14.21 9.64
N ARG A 135 14.47 14.54 8.95
CA ARG A 135 13.16 13.87 9.07
C ARG A 135 13.15 12.47 8.44
N ILE A 136 14.18 12.12 7.64
CA ILE A 136 14.34 10.75 7.13
C ILE A 136 14.63 9.75 8.26
N PHE A 137 15.41 10.12 9.29
CA PHE A 137 15.81 9.18 10.33
C PHE A 137 14.63 8.62 11.14
N PRO A 138 13.68 9.44 11.64
CA PRO A 138 12.47 8.91 12.26
C PRO A 138 11.62 8.05 11.32
N THR A 139 11.70 8.29 10.01
CA THR A 139 10.99 7.51 9.00
C THR A 139 11.61 6.13 8.81
N LEU A 140 12.95 6.05 8.77
CA LEU A 140 13.68 4.79 8.74
C LEU A 140 13.40 3.96 10.01
N SER A 141 13.36 4.58 11.20
CA SER A 141 12.99 3.88 12.44
C SER A 141 11.55 3.35 12.42
N ALA A 142 10.62 4.08 11.79
CA ALA A 142 9.26 3.60 11.59
C ALA A 142 9.20 2.40 10.63
N ILE A 143 9.99 2.42 9.55
CA ILE A 143 10.14 1.28 8.63
C ILE A 143 10.69 0.06 9.37
N GLU A 144 11.72 0.23 10.19
CA GLU A 144 12.29 -0.86 10.98
C GLU A 144 11.25 -1.47 11.94
N THR A 145 10.46 -0.63 12.61
CA THR A 145 9.39 -1.10 13.50
C THR A 145 8.32 -1.86 12.72
N PHE A 146 7.97 -1.36 11.53
CA PHE A 146 7.04 -2.01 10.62
C PHE A 146 7.54 -3.38 10.18
N THR A 147 8.77 -3.48 9.69
CA THR A 147 9.31 -4.75 9.17
C THR A 147 9.40 -5.79 10.27
N ARG A 148 9.86 -5.42 11.47
CA ARG A 148 9.89 -6.31 12.65
C ARG A 148 8.51 -6.86 13.03
N THR A 149 7.44 -6.11 12.77
CA THR A 149 6.08 -6.48 13.17
C THR A 149 5.36 -7.36 12.15
N VAL A 150 5.47 -7.06 10.85
CA VAL A 150 4.65 -7.71 9.81
C VAL A 150 5.41 -8.65 8.88
N CYS A 151 6.75 -8.67 8.94
CA CYS A 151 7.56 -9.50 8.05
C CYS A 151 7.86 -10.88 8.65
N VAL A 152 8.16 -11.84 7.77
CA VAL A 152 8.53 -13.22 8.18
C VAL A 152 9.80 -13.28 9.02
N LYS A 153 10.68 -12.28 8.87
CA LYS A 153 11.96 -12.16 9.57
C LYS A 153 12.38 -10.68 9.60
N PRO A 154 13.26 -10.27 10.53
CA PRO A 154 13.78 -8.90 10.56
C PRO A 154 14.64 -8.57 9.32
N ASP A 155 15.41 -9.53 8.80
CA ASP A 155 16.34 -9.33 7.68
C ASP A 155 15.70 -9.58 6.31
N ILE A 156 14.56 -8.94 6.05
CA ILE A 156 13.98 -8.92 4.71
C ILE A 156 14.63 -7.84 3.84
N PRO A 157 14.65 -8.01 2.50
CA PRO A 157 15.01 -6.94 1.59
C PRO A 157 14.12 -5.71 1.79
N VAL A 158 14.76 -4.59 2.09
CA VAL A 158 14.18 -3.24 2.18
C VAL A 158 14.74 -2.43 1.02
N ASP A 159 13.89 -2.08 0.07
CA ASP A 159 14.24 -1.25 -1.08
C ASP A 159 13.70 0.17 -0.87
N ILE A 160 14.61 1.14 -0.91
CA ILE A 160 14.30 2.55 -0.70
C ILE A 160 14.81 3.31 -1.92
N GLY A 161 13.88 3.72 -2.78
CA GLY A 161 14.16 4.60 -3.90
C GLY A 161 13.95 6.05 -3.51
N ILE A 162 14.91 6.92 -3.80
CA ILE A 162 14.76 8.36 -3.61
C ILE A 162 14.90 9.03 -4.98
N THR A 163 13.94 9.85 -5.34
CA THR A 163 13.93 10.63 -6.57
C THR A 163 13.85 12.10 -6.20
N LEU A 164 14.87 12.87 -6.60
CA LEU A 164 14.89 14.32 -6.44
C LEU A 164 14.16 14.93 -7.63
N SER A 165 13.22 15.84 -7.40
CA SER A 165 12.64 16.63 -8.48
C SER A 165 13.69 17.63 -9.00
N GLU A 166 13.87 17.72 -10.32
CA GLU A 166 14.83 18.63 -10.97
C GLU A 166 14.51 20.12 -10.72
N GLU A 167 13.33 20.43 -10.17
CA GLU A 167 12.81 21.78 -9.93
C GLU A 167 13.61 22.60 -8.89
N HIS A 168 14.58 21.98 -8.19
CA HIS A 168 15.39 22.62 -7.14
C HIS A 168 16.90 22.64 -7.42
N LEU A 169 17.32 22.39 -8.66
CA LEU A 169 18.75 22.41 -9.07
C LEU A 169 19.25 23.79 -9.57
N HIS A 170 18.53 24.88 -9.29
CA HIS A 170 18.92 26.25 -9.68
C HIS A 170 18.96 27.24 -8.53
#